data_AF-T0ZA42-F1
#
_entry.id   AF-T0ZA42-F1
#
_cell.length_a   1.000
_cell.length_b   1.000
_cell.length_c   1.000
_cell.angle_alpha   90.00
_cell.angle_beta   90.00
_cell.angle_gamma   90.00
#
_symmetry.space_group_name_H-M   'P 1'
#
loop_
_entity.id
_entity.type
_entity.pdbx_description
1 polymer ?
#
loop_
_entity_poly.entity_id
_entity_poly.type
_entity_poly.pdbx_seq_one_letter_code
_entity_poly.pdbx_strand_id
1 'polypeptide(L)'
;YQMLLARSMVGGSLAADWAQAELNALAALPGIRAAVMWRPDVQNRLDFERAAGERVGSFVDAFRVRDIHPSLDPRDVRGQGLVAATWMTERQQETSSFVRESRLQPWQALMQEFGIRSAVTLPVHRNGAIHAVLMLFGAYPNQFSSSWMHTWRLSL
;
A
#
# COMPACT_ATOMS: atom_id res chain seq x y z
N TYR A 1 3.17 14.13 28.60
CA TYR A 1 3.37 13.30 27.40
C TYR A 1 1.98 12.97 26.82
N GLN A 2 1.26 14.00 26.34
CA GLN A 2 -0.16 13.88 25.95
C GLN A 2 -0.65 15.06 25.06
N MET A 3 0.19 15.60 24.16
CA MET A 3 -0.22 16.69 23.27
C MET A 3 0.39 16.54 21.86
N LEU A 4 -0.16 15.67 21.02
CA LEU A 4 0.26 15.59 19.61
C LEU A 4 -0.82 15.16 18.60
N LEU A 5 -2.12 15.18 18.93
CA LEU A 5 -3.18 14.72 18.00
C LEU A 5 -4.28 15.73 17.66
N ALA A 6 -4.03 17.04 17.82
CA ALA A 6 -4.98 18.03 17.31
C ALA A 6 -4.27 19.31 16.87
N ARG A 7 -3.63 19.29 15.70
CA ARG A 7 -3.28 20.51 14.99
C ARG A 7 -3.82 20.43 13.57
N SER A 8 -4.83 21.26 13.32
CA SER A 8 -5.41 21.50 12.00
C SER A 8 -4.31 21.87 11.00
N MET A 9 -4.12 21.01 10.01
CA MET A 9 -3.06 21.09 9.00
C MET A 9 -3.46 22.05 7.88
N VAL A 10 -3.30 23.35 8.11
CA VAL A 10 -3.43 24.38 7.06
C VAL A 10 -2.10 24.46 6.31
N GLY A 11 -1.97 23.68 5.23
CA GLY A 11 -0.84 23.76 4.31
C GLY A 11 -0.63 22.46 3.52
N GLY A 12 -0.88 22.50 2.21
CA GLY A 12 -0.76 21.32 1.33
C GLY A 12 0.64 20.71 1.31
N SER A 13 1.71 21.51 1.42
CA SER A 13 3.08 21.02 1.50
C SER A 13 3.39 20.36 2.84
N LEU A 14 2.96 20.95 3.96
CA LEU A 14 3.19 20.40 5.29
C LEU A 14 2.45 19.06 5.50
N ALA A 15 1.23 18.94 4.96
CA ALA A 15 0.48 17.69 4.95
C ALA A 15 1.13 16.62 4.05
N ALA A 16 1.67 17.04 2.90
CA ALA A 16 2.44 16.18 2.01
C ALA A 16 3.74 15.67 2.67
N ASP A 17 4.49 16.55 3.33
CA ASP A 17 5.76 16.23 3.99
C ASP A 17 5.54 15.29 5.18
N TRP A 18 4.47 15.51 5.94
CA TRP A 18 4.09 14.62 7.04
C TRP A 18 3.73 13.22 6.56
N ALA A 19 2.90 13.11 5.51
CA ALA A 19 2.55 11.81 4.93
C ALA A 19 3.79 11.06 4.41
N GLN A 20 4.78 11.76 3.85
CA GLN A 20 6.04 11.14 3.45
C GLN A 20 6.88 10.67 4.64
N ALA A 21 6.96 11.47 5.71
CA ALA A 21 7.69 11.12 6.92
C ALA A 21 7.09 9.86 7.59
N GLU A 22 5.77 9.74 7.61
CA GLU A 22 5.08 8.54 8.12
C GLU A 22 5.39 7.30 7.26
N LEU A 23 5.33 7.43 5.94
CA LEU A 23 5.72 6.33 5.04
C LEU A 23 7.18 5.90 5.25
N ASN A 24 8.09 6.87 5.45
CA ASN A 24 9.49 6.58 5.77
C ASN A 24 9.62 5.82 7.10
N ALA A 25 8.87 6.23 8.13
CA ALA A 25 8.88 5.55 9.42
C ALA A 25 8.34 4.11 9.32
N LEU A 26 7.25 3.89 8.57
CA LEU A 26 6.70 2.56 8.31
C LEU A 26 7.69 1.69 7.52
N ALA A 27 8.34 2.25 6.50
CA ALA A 27 9.32 1.54 5.70
C ALA A 27 10.61 1.20 6.47
N ALA A 28 10.93 1.94 7.54
CA ALA A 28 12.06 1.65 8.42
C ALA A 28 11.80 0.51 9.41
N LEU A 29 10.56 0.04 9.54
CA LEU A 29 10.24 -1.06 10.45
C LEU A 29 10.92 -2.37 10.01
N PRO A 30 11.45 -3.16 10.95
CA PRO A 30 12.06 -4.45 10.63
C PRO A 30 11.15 -5.35 9.81
N GLY A 31 11.67 -5.85 8.70
CA GLY A 31 10.93 -6.72 7.79
C GLY A 31 9.99 -6.01 6.83
N ILE A 32 9.87 -4.68 6.84
CA ILE A 32 9.17 -3.94 5.78
C ILE A 32 10.14 -3.68 4.63
N ARG A 33 9.72 -4.01 3.41
CA ARG A 33 10.50 -3.80 2.17
C ARG A 33 10.13 -2.49 1.49
N ALA A 34 8.85 -2.15 1.54
CA ALA A 34 8.32 -0.90 1.03
C ALA A 34 7.00 -0.57 1.73
N ALA A 35 6.73 0.72 1.86
CA ALA A 35 5.43 1.28 2.18
C ALA A 35 5.00 2.17 1.02
N VAL A 36 3.77 2.00 0.53
CA VAL A 36 3.28 2.68 -0.68
C VAL A 36 1.88 3.24 -0.43
N MET A 37 1.66 4.46 -0.86
CA MET A 37 0.33 5.04 -0.99
C MET A 37 -0.11 4.98 -2.45
N TRP A 38 -1.20 4.25 -2.71
CA TRP A 38 -1.78 4.09 -4.03
C TRP A 38 -2.97 5.01 -4.22
N ARG A 39 -3.10 5.58 -5.42
CA ARG A 39 -4.27 6.36 -5.82
C ARG A 39 -4.69 6.05 -7.25
N PRO A 40 -6.00 6.03 -7.53
CA PRO A 40 -6.46 6.00 -8.90
C PRO A 40 -6.08 7.31 -9.59
N ASP A 41 -5.55 7.18 -10.80
CA ASP A 41 -5.46 8.26 -11.76
C ASP A 41 -6.81 8.45 -12.50
N VAL A 42 -6.83 9.39 -13.44
CA VAL A 42 -8.01 9.68 -14.27
C VAL A 42 -8.40 8.55 -15.22
N GLN A 43 -7.55 7.53 -15.37
CA GLN A 43 -7.75 6.35 -16.22
C GLN A 43 -8.10 5.11 -15.38
N ASN A 44 -8.41 5.28 -14.09
CA ASN A 44 -8.71 4.20 -13.15
C ASN A 44 -7.55 3.21 -12.96
N ARG A 45 -6.31 3.62 -13.23
CA ARG A 45 -5.10 2.89 -12.89
C ARG A 45 -4.62 3.35 -11.51
N LEU A 46 -4.25 2.41 -10.66
CA LEU A 46 -3.70 2.71 -9.34
C LEU A 46 -2.20 2.99 -9.47
N ASP A 47 -1.81 4.26 -9.30
CA ASP A 47 -0.43 4.73 -9.39
C ASP A 47 0.16 5.02 -8.00
N PHE A 48 1.48 5.13 -7.94
CA PHE A 48 2.24 5.50 -6.76
C PHE A 48 2.04 6.99 -6.48
N GLU A 49 1.19 7.33 -5.51
CA GLU A 49 1.15 8.70 -5.00
C GLU A 49 2.43 8.99 -4.21
N ARG A 50 2.82 8.06 -3.35
CA ARG A 50 4.03 8.12 -2.52
C ARG A 50 4.55 6.72 -2.27
N ALA A 51 5.85 6.62 -2.05
CA ALA A 51 6.49 5.36 -1.71
C ALA A 51 7.71 5.60 -0.83
N ALA A 52 8.03 4.63 0.02
CA ALA A 52 9.21 4.62 0.87
C ALA A 52 9.77 3.19 0.99
N GLY A 53 11.08 3.07 1.17
CA GLY A 53 11.81 1.81 1.28
C GLY A 53 13.19 1.88 0.64
N GLU A 54 14.09 1.00 1.05
CA GLU A 54 15.50 1.01 0.63
C GLU A 54 15.67 0.97 -0.90
N ARG A 55 14.88 0.14 -1.60
CA ARG A 55 14.94 -0.05 -3.05
C ARG A 55 13.76 0.58 -3.79
N VAL A 56 13.08 1.54 -3.19
CA VAL A 56 11.77 2.01 -3.68
C VAL A 56 11.81 2.70 -5.05
N GLY A 57 12.89 3.42 -5.37
CA GLY A 57 13.05 4.03 -6.70
C GLY A 57 13.05 2.98 -7.81
N SER A 58 13.91 1.96 -7.70
CA SER A 58 13.95 0.85 -8.64
C SER A 58 12.65 0.04 -8.67
N PHE A 59 11.95 -0.05 -7.53
CA PHE A 59 10.66 -0.72 -7.44
C PHE A 59 9.59 -0.01 -8.26
N VAL A 60 9.45 1.32 -8.09
CA VAL A 60 8.52 2.16 -8.86
C VAL A 60 8.85 2.11 -10.35
N ASP A 61 10.13 2.22 -10.71
CA ASP A 61 10.54 2.14 -12.12
C ASP A 61 10.22 0.77 -12.73
N ALA A 62 10.39 -0.32 -11.98
CA ALA A 62 10.05 -1.65 -12.46
C ALA A 62 8.54 -1.84 -12.73
N PHE A 63 7.67 -1.24 -11.90
CA PHE A 63 6.23 -1.22 -12.15
C PHE A 63 5.89 -0.48 -13.46
N ARG A 64 6.56 0.65 -13.70
CA ARG A 64 6.39 1.45 -14.93
C ARG A 64 6.88 0.69 -16.16
N VAL A 65 8.12 0.18 -16.14
CA VAL A 65 8.74 -0.51 -17.27
C VAL A 65 7.99 -1.79 -17.65
N ARG A 66 7.45 -2.53 -16.67
CA ARG A 66 6.71 -3.77 -16.91
C ARG A 66 5.23 -3.56 -17.20
N ASP A 67 4.73 -2.33 -17.09
CA ASP A 67 3.31 -1.98 -17.18
C ASP A 67 2.41 -2.86 -16.27
N ILE A 68 2.76 -2.99 -14.99
CA ILE A 68 2.03 -3.85 -14.03
C ILE A 68 1.34 -3.07 -12.91
N HIS A 69 0.99 -1.81 -13.13
CA HIS A 69 0.18 -1.08 -12.15
C HIS A 69 -1.19 -1.75 -11.96
N PRO A 70 -1.71 -1.85 -10.72
CA PRO A 70 -3.06 -2.34 -10.51
C PRO A 70 -4.09 -1.48 -11.25
N SER A 71 -5.21 -2.09 -11.62
CA SER A 71 -6.29 -1.45 -12.35
C SER A 71 -7.58 -1.50 -11.53
N LEU A 72 -8.50 -0.56 -11.74
CA LEU A 72 -9.88 -0.69 -11.26
C LEU A 72 -10.84 -1.18 -12.36
N ASP A 73 -10.34 -1.52 -13.56
CA ASP A 73 -11.15 -2.22 -14.57
C ASP A 73 -11.34 -3.69 -14.16
N PRO A 74 -12.58 -4.15 -13.91
CA PRO A 74 -12.84 -5.53 -13.50
C PRO A 74 -12.53 -6.57 -14.57
N ARG A 75 -12.32 -6.17 -15.83
CA ARG A 75 -11.95 -7.05 -16.94
C ARG A 75 -10.45 -7.27 -17.04
N ASP A 76 -9.66 -6.45 -16.35
CA ASP A 76 -8.20 -6.58 -16.30
C ASP A 76 -7.82 -7.58 -15.19
N VAL A 77 -6.90 -8.50 -15.49
CA VAL A 77 -6.34 -9.41 -14.48
C VAL A 77 -5.66 -8.65 -13.33
N ARG A 78 -5.12 -7.46 -13.61
CA ARG A 78 -4.54 -6.53 -12.63
C ARG A 78 -5.59 -5.89 -11.71
N GLY A 79 -6.88 -6.01 -12.05
CA GLY A 79 -8.01 -5.59 -11.22
C GLY A 79 -8.32 -6.52 -10.05
N GLN A 80 -7.72 -7.72 -10.01
CA GLN A 80 -7.92 -8.70 -8.95
C GLN A 80 -6.87 -8.58 -7.82
N GLY A 81 -5.96 -7.61 -7.91
CA GLY A 81 -4.92 -7.36 -6.91
C GLY A 81 -5.48 -6.84 -5.58
N LEU A 82 -4.64 -6.89 -4.53
CA LEU A 82 -4.99 -6.43 -3.18
C LEU A 82 -5.49 -4.98 -3.16
N VAL A 83 -4.76 -4.09 -3.83
CA VAL A 83 -5.04 -2.64 -3.83
C VAL A 83 -6.41 -2.34 -4.44
N ALA A 84 -6.72 -2.95 -5.58
CA ALA A 84 -8.02 -2.80 -6.24
C ALA A 84 -9.16 -3.35 -5.37
N ALA A 85 -8.97 -4.52 -4.75
CA ALA A 85 -9.94 -5.09 -3.83
C ALA A 85 -10.16 -4.18 -2.60
N THR A 86 -9.12 -3.61 -2.00
CA THR A 86 -9.26 -2.62 -0.92
C THR A 86 -10.00 -1.37 -1.37
N TRP A 87 -9.68 -0.86 -2.55
CA TRP A 87 -10.35 0.32 -3.11
C TRP A 87 -11.86 0.10 -3.26
N MET A 88 -12.24 -1.03 -3.87
CA MET A 88 -13.65 -1.34 -4.16
C MET A 88 -14.45 -1.74 -2.92
N THR A 89 -13.82 -2.37 -1.93
CA THR A 89 -14.53 -2.91 -0.74
C THR A 89 -14.41 -2.03 0.49
N GLU A 90 -13.52 -1.05 0.49
CA GLU A 90 -13.12 -0.25 1.66
C GLU A 90 -12.73 -1.12 2.86
N ARG A 91 -12.16 -2.30 2.59
CA ARG A 91 -11.72 -3.26 3.60
C ARG A 91 -10.26 -3.61 3.42
N GLN A 92 -9.60 -3.84 4.56
CA GLN A 92 -8.25 -4.38 4.57
C GLN A 92 -8.20 -5.68 3.76
N GLN A 93 -7.17 -5.80 2.93
CA GLN A 93 -6.84 -7.05 2.25
C GLN A 93 -5.40 -7.42 2.60
N GLU A 94 -5.10 -8.70 2.62
CA GLU A 94 -3.75 -9.19 2.89
C GLU A 94 -3.42 -10.42 2.06
N THR A 95 -2.13 -10.66 1.89
CA THR A 95 -1.59 -11.93 1.41
C THR A 95 -0.49 -12.37 2.35
N SER A 96 -0.60 -13.59 2.86
CA SER A 96 0.47 -14.20 3.64
C SER A 96 1.61 -14.72 2.76
N SER A 97 1.37 -14.89 1.45
CA SER A 97 2.35 -15.41 0.50
C SER A 97 2.01 -15.04 -0.94
N PHE A 98 2.72 -14.06 -1.51
CA PHE A 98 2.54 -13.65 -2.92
C PHE A 98 2.68 -14.80 -3.91
N VAL A 99 3.63 -15.70 -3.68
CA VAL A 99 3.95 -16.81 -4.60
C VAL A 99 2.90 -17.93 -4.57
N ARG A 100 2.04 -17.99 -3.55
CA ARG A 100 1.01 -19.04 -3.42
C ARG A 100 -0.36 -18.58 -3.90
N GLU A 101 -0.54 -17.29 -4.16
CA GLU A 101 -1.85 -16.72 -4.45
C GLU A 101 -2.01 -16.38 -5.93
N SER A 102 -2.85 -17.16 -6.63
CA SER A 102 -2.96 -17.11 -8.09
C SER A 102 -3.39 -15.75 -8.64
N ARG A 103 -4.29 -15.01 -7.94
CA ARG A 103 -4.71 -13.67 -8.39
C ARG A 103 -3.56 -12.63 -8.34
N LEU A 104 -2.46 -12.95 -7.69
CA LEU A 104 -1.28 -12.08 -7.59
C LEU A 104 -0.20 -12.43 -8.62
N GLN A 105 -0.46 -13.40 -9.51
CA GLN A 105 0.46 -13.84 -10.57
C GLN A 105 1.11 -12.68 -11.36
N PRO A 106 0.40 -11.59 -11.74
CA PRO A 106 1.02 -10.49 -12.49
C PRO A 106 2.21 -9.84 -11.78
N TRP A 107 2.26 -9.88 -10.44
CA TRP A 107 3.30 -9.23 -9.63
C TRP A 107 4.33 -10.20 -9.07
N GLN A 108 4.09 -11.51 -9.10
CA GLN A 108 4.91 -12.51 -8.39
C GLN A 108 6.41 -12.40 -8.70
N ALA A 109 6.77 -12.30 -9.99
CA ALA A 109 8.16 -12.19 -10.40
C ALA A 109 8.84 -10.92 -9.85
N LEU A 110 8.13 -9.80 -9.85
CA LEU A 110 8.64 -8.55 -9.29
C LEU A 110 8.75 -8.62 -7.77
N MET A 111 7.74 -9.16 -7.07
CA MET A 111 7.79 -9.31 -5.61
C MET A 111 8.98 -10.18 -5.19
N GLN A 112 9.25 -11.26 -5.92
CA GLN A 112 10.41 -12.11 -5.67
C GLN A 112 11.74 -11.36 -5.83
N GLU A 113 11.91 -10.56 -6.89
CA GLU A 113 13.11 -9.77 -7.17
C GLU A 113 13.41 -8.72 -6.07
N PHE A 114 12.36 -8.17 -5.46
CA PHE A 114 12.48 -7.19 -4.39
C PHE A 114 12.44 -7.81 -2.98
N GLY A 115 12.46 -9.15 -2.89
CA GLY A 115 12.47 -9.87 -1.61
C GLY A 115 11.19 -9.68 -0.79
N ILE A 116 10.08 -9.41 -1.47
CA ILE A 116 8.74 -9.24 -0.91
C ILE A 116 8.04 -10.61 -0.89
N ARG A 117 7.46 -10.97 0.25
CA ARG A 117 6.84 -12.28 0.50
C ARG A 117 5.38 -12.19 0.90
N SER A 118 4.99 -11.14 1.61
CA SER A 118 3.62 -10.90 2.07
C SER A 118 3.28 -9.42 1.90
N ALA A 119 1.99 -9.08 2.00
CA ALA A 119 1.55 -7.70 2.04
C ALA A 119 0.23 -7.55 2.79
N VAL A 120 -0.02 -6.33 3.26
CA VAL A 120 -1.32 -5.87 3.75
C VAL A 120 -1.64 -4.53 3.11
N THR A 121 -2.93 -4.29 2.91
CA THR A 121 -3.49 -3.06 2.34
C THR A 121 -4.55 -2.52 3.27
N LEU A 122 -4.53 -1.20 3.50
CA LEU A 122 -5.43 -0.49 4.40
C LEU A 122 -6.09 0.66 3.63
N PRO A 123 -7.43 0.82 3.71
CA PRO A 123 -8.09 1.97 3.13
C PRO A 123 -7.73 3.22 3.95
N VAL A 124 -7.39 4.32 3.26
CA VAL A 124 -7.18 5.63 3.88
C VAL A 124 -8.35 6.53 3.51
N HIS A 125 -9.15 6.89 4.50
CA HIS A 125 -10.35 7.71 4.30
C HIS A 125 -10.06 9.20 4.45
N ARG A 126 -10.78 10.02 3.68
CA ARG A 126 -10.84 11.47 3.84
C ARG A 126 -12.27 11.92 3.56
N ASN A 127 -12.86 12.65 4.52
CA ASN A 127 -14.24 13.15 4.42
C ASN A 127 -15.27 12.03 4.14
N GLY A 128 -15.11 10.87 4.77
CA GLY A 128 -16.06 9.75 4.66
C GLY A 128 -15.97 8.92 3.38
N ALA A 129 -15.02 9.21 2.49
CA ALA A 129 -14.74 8.41 1.30
C ALA A 129 -13.28 7.93 1.29
N ILE A 130 -13.02 6.80 0.65
CA ILE A 130 -11.64 6.36 0.43
C ILE A 130 -10.89 7.36 -0.45
N HIS A 131 -9.71 7.76 0.01
CA HIS A 131 -8.85 8.75 -0.64
C HIS A 131 -7.63 8.10 -1.29
N ALA A 132 -7.11 7.05 -0.66
CA ALA A 132 -5.94 6.30 -1.08
C ALA A 132 -5.95 4.90 -0.45
N VAL A 133 -5.04 4.03 -0.90
CA VAL A 133 -4.77 2.74 -0.26
C VAL A 133 -3.33 2.72 0.21
N LEU A 134 -3.13 2.55 1.51
CA LEU A 134 -1.81 2.28 2.07
C LEU A 134 -1.50 0.79 1.89
N MET A 135 -0.33 0.46 1.36
CA MET A 135 0.15 -0.92 1.23
C MET A 135 1.51 -1.06 1.90
N LEU A 136 1.64 -2.08 2.75
CA LEU A 136 2.91 -2.48 3.36
C LEU A 136 3.35 -3.80 2.74
N PHE A 137 4.59 -3.86 2.29
CA PHE A 137 5.21 -5.05 1.71
C PHE A 137 6.18 -5.67 2.73
N GLY A 138 5.96 -6.94 3.08
CA GLY A 138 6.72 -7.67 4.08
C GLY A 138 7.78 -8.58 3.48
N ALA A 139 8.90 -8.71 4.19
CA ALA A 139 10.03 -9.59 3.84
C ALA A 139 9.76 -11.06 4.16
N TYR A 140 8.78 -11.36 5.02
CA TYR A 140 8.51 -12.72 5.51
C TYR A 140 7.08 -13.17 5.15
N PRO A 141 6.86 -14.49 4.90
CA PRO A 141 5.51 -15.02 4.84
C PRO A 141 4.75 -14.79 6.14
N ASN A 142 3.42 -14.67 6.09
CA ASN A 142 2.54 -14.50 7.26
C ASN A 142 2.83 -13.26 8.14
N GLN A 143 3.63 -12.29 7.67
CA GLN A 143 4.07 -11.17 8.49
C GLN A 143 2.93 -10.31 9.04
N PHE A 144 1.81 -10.24 8.30
CA PHE A 144 0.64 -9.44 8.66
C PHE A 144 -0.55 -10.26 9.19
N SER A 145 -0.47 -11.60 9.20
CA SER A 145 -1.62 -12.48 9.48
C SER A 145 -1.92 -12.66 10.98
N SER A 146 -1.32 -11.86 11.84
CA SER A 146 -1.48 -11.99 13.29
C SER A 146 -2.67 -11.17 13.77
N SER A 147 -3.50 -11.77 14.63
CA SER A 147 -4.80 -11.23 15.05
C SER A 147 -4.73 -9.84 15.72
N TRP A 148 -3.56 -9.41 16.20
CA TRP A 148 -3.36 -8.08 16.77
C TRP A 148 -3.39 -6.95 15.72
N MET A 149 -3.14 -7.23 14.44
CA MET A 149 -3.21 -6.22 13.37
C MET A 149 -4.65 -5.86 12.97
N HIS A 150 -5.64 -6.70 13.27
CA HIS A 150 -7.05 -6.42 13.01
C HIS A 150 -7.69 -5.39 13.97
N THR A 151 -6.95 -4.93 15.00
CA THR A 151 -7.50 -4.08 16.06
C THR A 151 -7.48 -2.57 15.73
N TRP A 152 -6.82 -2.12 14.65
CA TRP A 152 -6.68 -0.68 14.35
C TRP A 152 -7.87 -0.04 13.60
N ARG A 153 -9.07 -0.59 13.75
CA ARG A 153 -10.27 -0.10 13.02
C ARG A 153 -10.98 1.09 13.68
N LEU A 154 -10.42 1.68 14.73
CA LEU A 154 -11.03 2.81 15.44
C LEU A 154 -9.96 3.82 15.82
N SER A 155 -9.81 4.86 15.00
CA SER A 155 -9.50 6.26 15.36
C SER A 155 -8.61 6.96 14.32
N LEU A 156 -9.18 7.29 13.17
CA LEU A 156 -8.89 8.52 12.42
C LEU A 156 -10.19 9.02 11.77
#